data_AF-A0A1U7X0R5-F1
#
_entry.id   AF-A0A1U7X0R5-F1
#
_cell.length_a   1.000
_cell.length_b   1.000
_cell.length_c   1.000
_cell.angle_alpha   90.00
_cell.angle_beta   90.00
_cell.angle_gamma   90.00
#
_symmetry.space_group_name_H-M   'P 1'
#
loop_
_entity.id
_entity.type
_entity.pdbx_description
1 polymer ?
#
loop_
_entity_poly.entity_id
_entity_poly.type
_entity_poly.pdbx_seq_one_letter_code
_entity_poly.pdbx_strand_id
1 'polypeptide(L)'
;ALNPDRPVVFINTDLLLAFETNDRKAVNNPMEANIIAEIVRRLLSRGILEEDIGIITPYNSQADLIRQSVSTSVEIHTIDKYQGRDKDCILLSFVRSSENPRNYVSSLLGDWHRINVALTRAKKKLIMVGSCITLSSVPLLKLLIEKVEEQGGILSVSKKDIHKPELKRCSNL
;
A
#
# COMPACT_ATOMS: atom_id res chain seq x y z
N ALA A 1 17.74 1.74 -9.10
CA ALA A 1 17.81 2.57 -7.87
C ALA A 1 16.46 3.22 -7.60
N LEU A 2 16.07 3.37 -6.33
CA LEU A 2 14.84 4.05 -5.90
C LEU A 2 14.90 5.53 -6.29
N ASN A 3 13.79 6.11 -6.77
CA ASN A 3 13.75 7.52 -7.13
C ASN A 3 13.78 8.42 -5.86
N PRO A 4 14.85 9.20 -5.62
CA PRO A 4 15.00 10.01 -4.42
C PRO A 4 14.12 11.28 -4.41
N ASP A 5 13.68 11.76 -5.57
CA ASP A 5 12.89 12.99 -5.69
C ASP A 5 11.43 12.80 -5.23
N ARG A 6 11.02 11.55 -5.06
CA ARG A 6 9.68 11.17 -4.58
C ARG A 6 9.79 10.10 -3.50
N PRO A 7 10.27 10.42 -2.29
CA PRO A 7 10.49 9.44 -1.24
C PRO A 7 9.18 8.81 -0.74
N VAL A 8 8.06 9.55 -0.84
CA VAL A 8 6.73 9.06 -0.46
C VAL A 8 5.82 9.09 -1.69
N VAL A 9 5.18 7.96 -1.96
CA VAL A 9 4.23 7.80 -3.06
C VAL A 9 2.96 7.16 -2.53
N PHE A 10 1.80 7.63 -2.98
CA PHE A 10 0.51 7.02 -2.70
C PHE A 10 -0.16 6.60 -4.02
N ILE A 11 -0.41 5.31 -4.16
CA ILE A 11 -1.12 4.71 -5.29
C ILE A 11 -2.61 4.72 -4.96
N ASN A 12 -3.35 5.65 -5.57
CA ASN A 12 -4.78 5.78 -5.37
C ASN A 12 -5.55 4.76 -6.22
N THR A 13 -6.34 3.93 -5.56
CA THR A 13 -7.15 2.85 -6.17
C THR A 13 -8.61 3.22 -6.43
N ASP A 14 -9.05 4.45 -6.14
CA ASP A 14 -10.45 4.87 -6.25
C ASP A 14 -11.03 4.65 -7.66
N LEU A 15 -10.26 4.88 -8.73
CA LEU A 15 -10.72 4.69 -10.12
C LEU A 15 -10.80 3.21 -10.54
N LEU A 16 -10.30 2.30 -9.71
CA LEU A 16 -10.41 0.85 -9.91
C LEU A 16 -11.64 0.26 -9.26
N LEU A 17 -12.26 0.99 -8.32
CA LEU A 17 -13.26 0.44 -7.40
C LEU A 17 -12.70 -0.81 -6.70
N ALA A 18 -11.45 -0.71 -6.23
CA ALA A 18 -10.74 -1.75 -5.52
C ALA A 18 -11.35 -1.95 -4.12
N PHE A 19 -12.54 -2.54 -4.05
CA PHE A 19 -13.24 -2.77 -2.80
C PHE A 19 -12.68 -3.96 -2.03
N GLU A 20 -12.77 -3.89 -0.70
CA GLU A 20 -12.39 -4.99 0.16
C GLU A 20 -13.36 -6.18 -0.01
N THR A 21 -12.81 -7.39 0.13
CA THR A 21 -13.59 -8.59 0.42
C THR A 21 -13.62 -8.77 1.94
N ASN A 22 -14.82 -8.87 2.50
CA ASN A 22 -15.04 -9.03 3.94
C ASN A 22 -15.95 -10.24 4.20
N ASP A 23 -15.34 -11.34 4.63
CA ASP A 23 -16.06 -12.53 5.08
C ASP A 23 -15.80 -12.69 6.58
N ARG A 24 -16.60 -12.00 7.42
CA ARG A 24 -16.78 -11.99 8.89
C ARG A 24 -15.56 -12.18 9.81
N LYS A 25 -14.60 -13.03 9.46
CA LYS A 25 -13.29 -13.31 10.07
C LYS A 25 -12.09 -12.83 9.24
N ALA A 26 -12.27 -12.52 7.96
CA ALA A 26 -11.19 -12.14 7.05
C ALA A 26 -11.53 -10.87 6.27
N VAL A 27 -10.58 -9.94 6.22
CA VAL A 27 -10.64 -8.71 5.42
C VAL A 27 -9.41 -8.66 4.53
N ASN A 28 -9.61 -8.59 3.23
CA ASN A 28 -8.52 -8.48 2.25
C ASN A 28 -8.97 -7.65 1.03
N ASN A 29 -8.02 -7.26 0.20
CA ASN A 29 -8.26 -6.51 -1.02
C ASN A 29 -7.41 -7.11 -2.15
N PRO A 30 -8.00 -7.97 -2.99
CA PRO A 30 -7.28 -8.65 -4.07
C PRO A 30 -6.66 -7.69 -5.08
N MET A 31 -7.30 -6.54 -5.32
CA MET A 31 -6.77 -5.54 -6.25
C MET A 31 -5.52 -4.87 -5.68
N GLU A 32 -5.53 -4.48 -4.40
CA GLU A 32 -4.32 -3.96 -3.75
C GLU A 32 -3.20 -5.01 -3.72
N ALA A 33 -3.52 -6.29 -3.47
CA ALA A 33 -2.50 -7.35 -3.46
C ALA A 33 -1.82 -7.52 -4.82
N ASN A 34 -2.58 -7.42 -5.92
CA ASN A 34 -2.03 -7.45 -7.28
C ASN A 34 -1.14 -6.22 -7.56
N ILE A 35 -1.60 -5.01 -7.19
CA ILE A 35 -0.80 -3.79 -7.33
C ILE A 35 0.52 -3.91 -6.59
N ILE A 36 0.50 -4.40 -5.35
CA ILE A 36 1.70 -4.63 -4.54
C ILE A 36 2.64 -5.62 -5.24
N ALA A 37 2.14 -6.74 -5.74
CA ALA A 37 2.96 -7.73 -6.45
C ALA A 37 3.64 -7.15 -7.69
N GLU A 38 2.92 -6.34 -8.46
CA GLU A 38 3.47 -5.67 -9.65
C GLU A 38 4.53 -4.61 -9.28
N ILE A 39 4.35 -3.87 -8.18
CA ILE A 39 5.36 -2.93 -7.69
C ILE A 39 6.62 -3.68 -7.25
N VAL A 40 6.48 -4.76 -6.47
CA VAL A 40 7.62 -5.59 -6.05
C VAL A 40 8.39 -6.10 -7.25
N ARG A 41 7.70 -6.71 -8.23
CA ARG A 41 8.32 -7.21 -9.47
C ARG A 41 9.14 -6.14 -10.18
N ARG A 42 8.65 -4.90 -10.22
CA ARG A 42 9.36 -3.77 -10.83
C ARG A 42 10.57 -3.33 -10.03
N LEU A 43 10.46 -3.24 -8.71
CA LEU A 43 11.59 -2.87 -7.85
C LEU A 43 12.72 -3.88 -8.01
N LEU A 44 12.41 -5.17 -8.01
CA LEU A 44 13.39 -6.24 -8.24
C LEU A 44 14.01 -6.15 -9.64
N SER A 45 13.21 -5.91 -10.69
CA SER A 45 13.72 -5.71 -12.05
C SER A 45 14.68 -4.51 -12.21
N ARG A 46 14.67 -3.58 -11.24
CA ARG A 46 15.55 -2.41 -11.17
C ARG A 46 16.77 -2.63 -10.25
N GLY A 47 16.98 -3.86 -9.80
CA GLY A 47 18.09 -4.26 -8.95
C GLY A 47 17.95 -3.90 -7.48
N ILE A 48 16.73 -3.59 -7.00
CA ILE A 48 16.49 -3.50 -5.55
C ILE A 48 16.45 -4.92 -4.99
N LEU A 49 17.16 -5.19 -3.89
CA LEU A 49 17.24 -6.52 -3.31
C LEU A 49 15.96 -6.86 -2.53
N GLU A 50 15.61 -8.14 -2.45
CA GLU A 50 14.44 -8.59 -1.70
C GLU A 50 14.53 -8.23 -0.21
N GLU A 51 15.74 -8.26 0.36
CA GLU A 51 16.00 -7.91 1.76
C GLU A 51 15.82 -6.42 2.09
N ASP A 52 15.89 -5.56 1.07
CA ASP A 52 15.71 -4.11 1.17
C ASP A 52 14.24 -3.69 1.09
N ILE A 53 13.35 -4.63 0.77
CA ILE A 53 11.92 -4.40 0.61
C ILE A 53 11.18 -5.03 1.80
N GLY A 54 10.25 -4.28 2.39
CA GLY A 54 9.28 -4.80 3.36
C GLY A 54 7.86 -4.45 2.95
N ILE A 55 6.91 -5.35 3.22
CA ILE A 55 5.49 -5.15 2.94
C ILE A 55 4.70 -5.24 4.25
N ILE A 56 3.92 -4.20 4.51
CA ILE A 56 3.13 -4.04 5.73
C ILE A 56 1.65 -3.91 5.36
N THR A 57 0.78 -4.56 6.14
CA THR A 57 -0.67 -4.45 6.00
C THR A 57 -1.38 -4.66 7.36
N PRO A 58 -2.56 -4.08 7.61
CA PRO A 58 -3.25 -4.28 8.90
C PRO A 58 -3.83 -5.68 9.08
N TYR A 59 -4.14 -6.42 8.01
CA TYR A 59 -4.90 -7.68 8.10
C TYR A 59 -4.08 -8.91 7.73
N ASN A 60 -4.13 -9.97 8.55
CA ASN A 60 -3.43 -11.23 8.26
C ASN A 60 -3.89 -11.85 6.94
N SER A 61 -5.19 -11.83 6.65
CA SER A 61 -5.73 -12.31 5.38
C SER A 61 -5.20 -11.55 4.16
N GLN A 62 -4.88 -10.27 4.30
CA GLN A 62 -4.21 -9.53 3.24
C GLN A 62 -2.74 -9.93 3.12
N ALA A 63 -2.02 -10.09 4.24
CA ALA A 63 -0.63 -10.54 4.23
C ALA A 63 -0.48 -11.90 3.52
N ASP A 64 -1.41 -12.82 3.78
CA ASP A 64 -1.44 -14.14 3.14
C ASP A 64 -1.75 -14.04 1.64
N LEU A 65 -2.68 -13.18 1.25
CA LEU A 65 -3.03 -12.94 -0.16
C LEU A 65 -1.86 -12.31 -0.93
N ILE A 66 -1.17 -11.34 -0.33
CA ILE A 66 0.04 -10.75 -0.91
C ILE A 66 1.12 -11.81 -1.05
N ARG A 67 1.33 -12.67 -0.05
CA ARG A 67 2.35 -13.74 -0.11
C ARG A 67 2.08 -14.75 -1.23
N GLN A 68 0.82 -15.02 -1.55
CA GLN A 68 0.46 -15.84 -2.71
C GLN A 68 0.73 -15.13 -4.03
N SER A 69 0.59 -13.80 -4.06
CA SER A 69 0.75 -12.97 -5.26
C SER A 69 2.21 -12.60 -5.53
N VAL A 70 3.03 -12.48 -4.47
CA VAL A 70 4.45 -12.15 -4.50
C VAL A 70 5.24 -13.45 -4.41
N SER A 71 5.66 -13.99 -5.57
CA SER A 71 6.44 -15.24 -5.64
C SER A 71 7.94 -15.02 -5.30
N THR A 72 8.25 -14.35 -4.20
CA THR A 72 9.61 -13.98 -3.78
C THR A 72 9.78 -14.11 -2.26
N SER A 73 11.00 -13.93 -1.74
CA SER A 73 11.28 -14.01 -0.29
C SER A 73 11.15 -12.67 0.45
N VAL A 74 10.54 -11.67 -0.20
CA VAL A 74 10.28 -10.35 0.41
C VAL A 74 9.49 -10.51 1.72
N GLU A 75 9.90 -9.73 2.72
CA GLU A 75 9.30 -9.78 4.05
C GLU A 75 7.87 -9.20 4.03
N ILE A 76 6.89 -10.00 4.46
CA ILE A 76 5.46 -9.61 4.48
C ILE A 76 4.89 -9.90 5.87
N HIS A 77 4.54 -8.84 6.59
CA HIS A 77 3.97 -8.95 7.94
C HIS A 77 2.79 -8.00 8.16
N THR A 78 1.96 -8.36 9.13
CA THR A 78 0.98 -7.41 9.64
C THR A 78 1.66 -6.35 10.50
N ILE A 79 1.02 -5.20 10.68
CA ILE A 79 1.59 -4.12 11.49
C ILE A 79 1.96 -4.59 12.92
N ASP A 80 1.09 -5.39 13.55
CA ASP A 80 1.33 -5.92 14.91
C ASP A 80 2.49 -6.94 14.96
N LYS A 81 2.74 -7.65 13.86
CA LYS A 81 3.82 -8.64 13.73
C LYS A 81 5.10 -8.02 13.17
N TYR A 82 5.05 -6.77 12.72
CA TYR A 82 6.21 -6.05 12.22
C TYR A 82 7.09 -5.60 13.39
N GLN A 83 7.79 -6.58 13.95
CA GLN A 83 8.87 -6.38 14.92
C GLN A 83 10.22 -6.12 14.22
N GLY A 84 10.22 -6.18 12.89
CA GLY A 84 11.37 -6.11 12.01
C GLY A 84 12.01 -4.73 11.89
N ARG A 85 13.30 -4.77 11.55
CA ARG A 85 14.16 -3.61 11.31
C ARG A 85 13.61 -2.77 10.16
N ASP A 86 13.93 -1.48 10.18
CA ASP A 86 13.59 -0.56 9.10
C ASP A 86 14.23 -1.03 7.78
N LYS A 87 13.49 -0.89 6.67
CA LYS A 87 13.87 -1.31 5.31
C LYS A 87 14.11 -0.10 4.43
N ASP A 88 14.89 -0.25 3.37
CA ASP A 88 15.11 0.83 2.41
C ASP A 88 13.82 1.22 1.69
N CYS A 89 12.99 0.24 1.32
CA CYS A 89 11.67 0.46 0.75
C CYS A 89 10.58 -0.28 1.55
N ILE A 90 9.55 0.45 1.96
CA ILE A 90 8.33 -0.14 2.54
C ILE A 90 7.15 0.07 1.60
N LEU A 91 6.40 -1.01 1.38
CA LEU A 91 5.09 -0.97 0.74
C LEU A 91 4.02 -1.17 1.81
N LEU A 92 3.03 -0.27 1.86
CA LEU A 92 1.91 -0.32 2.81
C LEU A 92 0.58 -0.48 2.07
N SER A 93 -0.12 -1.59 2.28
CA SER A 93 -1.48 -1.83 1.78
C SER A 93 -2.51 -1.53 2.88
N PHE A 94 -3.41 -0.59 2.62
CA PHE A 94 -4.43 -0.15 3.59
C PHE A 94 -5.65 -1.06 3.62
N VAL A 95 -5.94 -1.77 2.53
CA VAL A 95 -7.03 -2.76 2.36
C VAL A 95 -8.42 -2.16 2.35
N ARG A 96 -8.72 -1.26 3.30
CA ARG A 96 -10.06 -0.72 3.52
C ARG A 96 -10.53 0.12 2.36
N SER A 97 -11.61 -0.32 1.74
CA SER A 97 -12.23 0.32 0.60
C SER A 97 -13.65 -0.19 0.42
N SER A 98 -14.63 0.71 0.34
CA SER A 98 -16.04 0.33 0.23
C SER A 98 -16.89 1.40 -0.46
N GLU A 99 -18.11 1.03 -0.83
CA GLU A 99 -19.13 1.97 -1.30
C GLU A 99 -19.62 2.94 -0.21
N ASN A 100 -19.49 2.56 1.08
CA ASN A 100 -19.91 3.36 2.23
C ASN A 100 -18.74 3.63 3.21
N PRO A 101 -17.82 4.55 2.87
CA PRO A 101 -16.58 4.83 3.62
C PRO A 101 -16.76 5.09 5.12
N ARG A 102 -17.88 5.72 5.51
CA ARG A 102 -18.15 6.11 6.90
C ARG A 102 -18.21 4.93 7.87
N ASN A 103 -18.49 3.72 7.37
CA ASN A 103 -18.60 2.52 8.21
C ASN A 103 -17.25 2.07 8.80
N TYR A 104 -16.12 2.56 8.27
CA TYR A 104 -14.79 2.10 8.63
C TYR A 104 -13.98 3.11 9.45
N VAL A 105 -14.55 4.28 9.74
CA VAL A 105 -13.88 5.35 10.50
C VAL A 105 -13.38 4.83 11.85
N SER A 106 -14.20 4.06 12.58
CA SER A 106 -13.80 3.52 13.88
C SER A 106 -12.65 2.51 13.78
N SER A 107 -12.69 1.59 12.81
CA SER A 107 -11.59 0.63 12.60
C SER A 107 -10.30 1.32 12.16
N LEU A 108 -10.39 2.28 11.25
CA LEU A 108 -9.23 3.02 10.74
C LEU A 108 -8.61 3.94 11.81
N LEU A 109 -9.43 4.55 12.67
CA LEU A 109 -8.96 5.31 13.83
C LEU A 109 -8.24 4.40 14.85
N GLY A 110 -8.79 3.22 15.12
CA GLY A 110 -8.14 2.22 15.98
C GLY A 110 -6.80 1.75 15.41
N ASP A 111 -6.70 1.66 14.09
CA ASP A 111 -5.48 1.27 13.39
C ASP A 111 -4.46 2.41 13.22
N TRP A 112 -4.81 3.68 13.49
CA TRP A 112 -3.91 4.83 13.24
C TRP A 112 -2.56 4.73 13.96
N HIS A 113 -2.55 4.35 15.24
CA HIS A 113 -1.30 4.17 15.99
C HIS A 113 -0.41 3.09 15.37
N ARG A 114 -1.04 2.06 14.80
CA ARG A 114 -0.36 0.98 14.09
C ARG A 114 0.18 1.50 12.76
N ILE A 115 -0.63 2.23 12.00
CA ILE A 115 -0.23 2.83 10.72
C ILE A 115 1.00 3.74 10.90
N ASN A 116 1.08 4.55 11.95
CA ASN A 116 2.26 5.38 12.22
C ASN A 116 3.55 4.58 12.35
N VAL A 117 3.49 3.40 12.96
CA VAL A 117 4.64 2.48 13.01
C VAL A 117 5.01 2.06 11.59
N ALA A 118 4.04 1.65 10.77
CA ALA A 118 4.30 1.26 9.38
C ALA A 118 4.92 2.40 8.54
N LEU A 119 4.44 3.64 8.71
CA LEU A 119 4.95 4.82 8.00
C LEU A 119 6.43 5.12 8.33
N THR A 120 6.88 4.79 9.53
CA THR A 120 8.25 5.08 10.00
C THR A 120 9.26 3.96 9.71
N ARG A 121 8.83 2.82 9.14
CA ARG A 121 9.73 1.70 8.79
C ARG A 121 10.53 1.91 7.50
N ALA A 122 10.19 2.93 6.71
CA ALA A 122 10.88 3.24 5.46
C ALA A 122 12.09 4.14 5.71
N LYS A 123 13.28 3.70 5.30
CA LYS A 123 14.50 4.52 5.35
C LYS A 123 14.62 5.47 4.16
N LYS A 124 14.24 5.01 2.96
CA LYS A 124 14.44 5.77 1.71
C LYS A 124 13.14 5.98 0.94
N LYS A 125 12.28 4.95 0.86
CA LYS A 125 11.07 4.98 0.05
C LYS A 125 9.88 4.37 0.78
N LEU A 126 8.78 5.11 0.82
CA LEU A 126 7.48 4.62 1.28
C LEU A 126 6.50 4.65 0.11
N ILE A 127 5.90 3.49 -0.20
CA ILE A 127 4.88 3.35 -1.22
C ILE A 127 3.59 2.87 -0.54
N MET A 128 2.59 3.72 -0.51
CA MET A 128 1.27 3.45 0.04
C MET A 128 0.30 3.04 -1.06
N VAL A 129 -0.60 2.10 -0.80
CA VAL A 129 -1.64 1.66 -1.72
C VAL A 129 -2.98 1.63 -0.99
N GLY A 130 -3.98 2.34 -1.51
CA GLY A 130 -5.31 2.37 -0.90
C GLY A 130 -6.30 3.31 -1.58
N SER A 131 -7.52 3.35 -1.04
CA SER A 131 -8.58 4.27 -1.47
C SER A 131 -8.42 5.63 -0.78
N CYS A 132 -8.18 6.71 -1.53
CA CYS A 132 -8.12 8.05 -0.95
C CYS A 132 -9.48 8.45 -0.36
N ILE A 133 -10.58 8.13 -1.05
CA ILE A 133 -11.94 8.40 -0.56
C ILE A 133 -12.17 7.73 0.80
N THR A 134 -11.80 6.45 0.94
CA THR A 134 -12.06 5.70 2.18
C THR A 134 -11.21 6.21 3.33
N LEU A 135 -9.91 6.39 3.11
CA LEU A 135 -8.97 6.82 4.14
C LEU A 135 -9.18 8.28 4.56
N SER A 136 -9.63 9.15 3.65
CA SER A 136 -9.92 10.56 3.96
C SER A 136 -11.11 10.75 4.92
N SER A 137 -11.86 9.68 5.22
CA SER A 137 -12.87 9.70 6.28
C SER A 137 -12.26 9.84 7.68
N VAL A 138 -10.96 9.58 7.84
CA VAL A 138 -10.19 9.79 9.07
C VAL A 138 -9.34 11.06 8.93
N PRO A 139 -9.48 12.06 9.81
CA PRO A 139 -8.79 13.36 9.67
C PRO A 139 -7.26 13.26 9.50
N LEU A 140 -6.60 12.38 10.26
CA LEU A 140 -5.13 12.26 10.20
C LEU A 140 -4.65 11.61 8.90
N LEU A 141 -5.39 10.62 8.38
CA LEU A 141 -5.09 10.00 7.09
C LEU A 141 -5.39 10.97 5.93
N LYS A 142 -6.43 11.79 6.06
CA LYS A 142 -6.71 12.89 5.11
C LYS A 142 -5.54 13.86 5.01
N LEU A 143 -5.02 14.33 6.15
CA LEU A 143 -3.85 15.22 6.18
C LEU A 143 -2.61 14.57 5.56
N LEU A 144 -2.39 13.27 5.81
CA LEU A 144 -1.30 12.53 5.18
C LEU A 144 -1.45 12.51 3.66
N ILE A 145 -2.64 12.21 3.14
CA ILE A 145 -2.92 12.17 1.69
C ILE A 145 -2.73 13.55 1.07
N GLU A 146 -3.27 14.60 1.67
CA GLU A 146 -3.11 16.00 1.23
C GLU A 146 -1.62 16.37 1.16
N LYS A 147 -0.83 15.99 2.16
CA LYS A 147 0.62 16.26 2.17
C LYS A 147 1.36 15.55 1.02
N VAL A 148 1.00 14.30 0.73
CA VAL A 148 1.58 13.56 -0.39
C VAL A 148 1.15 14.17 -1.73
N GLU A 149 -0.07 14.69 -1.82
CA GLU A 149 -0.57 15.39 -3.01
C GLU A 149 0.16 16.71 -3.27
N GLU A 150 0.37 17.53 -2.24
CA GLU A 150 1.18 18.76 -2.32
C GLU A 150 2.60 18.50 -2.87
N GLN A 151 3.15 17.32 -2.60
CA GLN A 151 4.48 16.90 -3.06
C GLN A 151 4.44 16.20 -4.44
N GLY A 152 3.27 16.10 -5.08
CA GLY A 152 3.11 15.42 -6.37
C GLY A 152 3.29 13.90 -6.30
N GLY A 153 3.09 13.31 -5.12
CA GLY A 153 3.30 11.89 -4.82
C GLY A 153 2.07 11.01 -5.03
N ILE A 154 0.90 11.56 -5.39
CA ILE A 154 -0.30 10.76 -5.70
C ILE A 154 -0.23 10.22 -7.13
N LEU A 155 -0.40 8.90 -7.28
CA LEU A 155 -0.55 8.23 -8.57
C LEU A 155 -1.90 7.52 -8.62
N SER A 156 -2.86 8.06 -9.36
CA SER A 156 -4.16 7.41 -9.57
C SER A 156 -4.06 6.35 -10.65
N VAL A 157 -4.48 5.13 -10.31
CA VAL A 157 -4.47 3.96 -11.21
C VAL A 157 -5.88 3.71 -11.73
N SER A 158 -6.01 3.43 -13.02
CA SER A 158 -7.28 3.14 -13.69
C SER A 158 -7.28 1.75 -14.33
N LYS A 159 -8.45 1.24 -14.73
CA LYS A 159 -8.57 -0.08 -15.39
C LYS A 159 -7.72 -0.21 -16.66
N LYS A 160 -7.42 0.91 -17.32
CA LYS A 160 -6.56 0.99 -18.51
C LYS A 160 -5.08 0.74 -18.19
N ASP A 161 -4.68 0.98 -16.95
CA ASP A 161 -3.31 0.78 -16.48
C ASP A 161 -3.05 -0.69 -16.10
N ILE A 162 -4.10 -1.44 -15.74
CA ILE A 162 -4.01 -2.87 -15.37
C ILE A 162 -3.91 -3.80 -16.59
N HIS A 163 -4.57 -3.45 -17.71
CA HIS A 163 -4.57 -4.27 -18.93
C HIS A 163 -3.31 -4.12 -19.79
N LYS A 164 -2.33 -3.34 -19.34
CA LYS A 164 -1.00 -3.35 -19.92
C LYS A 164 -0.08 -4.03 -18.91
N PRO A 165 0.71 -5.04 -19.29
CA PRO A 165 1.77 -5.60 -18.43
C PRO A 165 2.80 -4.53 -17.98
N GLU A 166 2.66 -3.32 -18.53
CA GLU A 166 3.34 -2.11 -18.14
C GLU A 166 2.33 -1.09 -17.57
N LEU A 167 2.11 -1.10 -16.25
CA LEU A 167 1.69 0.07 -15.45
C LEU A 167 2.65 1.26 -15.73
N LYS A 168 2.45 2.00 -16.83
CA LYS A 168 3.36 3.07 -17.29
C LYS A 168 3.52 4.23 -16.30
N ARG A 169 2.62 4.37 -15.33
CA ARG A 169 2.66 5.41 -14.29
C ARG A 169 3.59 5.09 -13.12
N CYS A 170 3.88 3.80 -12.88
CA CYS A 170 4.79 3.36 -11.82
C CYS A 170 6.26 3.31 -12.28
N SER A 171 6.56 3.79 -13.49
CA SER A 171 7.91 3.79 -14.08
C SER A 171 8.90 4.69 -13.34
N ASN A 172 8.44 5.56 -12.45
CA ASN A 172 9.30 6.49 -11.71
C ASN A 172 9.30 6.20 -10.19
N LEU A 173 8.86 5.01 -9.78
CA LEU A 173 9.00 4.50 -8.40
C LEU A 173 10.46 4.22 -8.07
#